data_AF-A0A8S1LUS1-F1
#
_entry.id   AF-A0A8S1LUS1-F1
#
_cell.length_a   1.000
_cell.length_b   1.000
_cell.length_c   1.000
_cell.angle_alpha   90.00
_cell.angle_beta   90.00
_cell.angle_gamma   90.00
#
_symmetry.space_group_name_H-M   'P 1'
#
loop_
_entity.id
_entity.type
_entity.pdbx_description
1 polymer ?
#
loop_
_entity_poly.entity_id
_entity_poly.type
_entity_poly.pdbx_seq_one_letter_code
_entity_poly.pdbx_strand_id
1 'polypeptide(L)'
;MAIKLNFKVRCETTLSESVCIVGSVKELGLWNPSNSLQLSTNPDIYPFWVGNICVDVNENQLIEFKAIITQGHQVNWEDSDNRVIQIRYQSQSIIFSFNSQLLQVIRIQSLYDLSDDESINLDKIKKIKLQNVLNPYDQEGFTSESDQESDHLSNLDSAGFSPILKSLSIQYQEESFELLVHQ
;
A
#
# COMPACT_ATOMS: atom_id res chain seq x y z
N MET A 1 2.58 8.41 -19.89
CA MET A 1 2.00 8.62 -18.54
C MET A 1 2.81 7.79 -17.57
N ALA A 2 3.14 8.33 -16.39
CA ALA A 2 3.88 7.59 -15.38
C ALA A 2 2.92 6.82 -14.46
N ILE A 3 3.27 5.58 -14.11
CA ILE A 3 2.47 4.71 -13.26
C ILE A 3 3.23 4.29 -12.04
N LYS A 4 2.55 4.38 -10.89
CA LYS A 4 3.11 4.02 -9.60
C LYS A 4 2.96 2.52 -9.35
N LEU A 5 4.07 1.87 -9.07
CA LEU A 5 4.13 0.49 -8.60
C LEU A 5 4.55 0.51 -7.14
N ASN A 6 3.75 -0.08 -6.26
CA ASN A 6 4.05 -0.21 -4.83
C ASN A 6 4.37 -1.66 -4.53
N PHE A 7 5.56 -1.92 -4.01
CA PHE A 7 6.00 -3.25 -3.60
C PHE A 7 5.78 -3.42 -2.10
N LYS A 8 5.24 -4.57 -1.71
CA LYS A 8 5.16 -5.03 -0.33
C LYS A 8 5.66 -6.47 -0.26
N VAL A 9 6.83 -6.65 0.32
CA VAL A 9 7.50 -7.96 0.38
C VAL A 9 7.52 -8.45 1.81
N ARG A 10 7.03 -9.67 2.05
CA ARG A 10 7.26 -10.36 3.32
C ARG A 10 8.64 -11.02 3.29
N CYS A 11 9.56 -10.58 4.13
CA CYS A 11 10.91 -11.13 4.21
C CYS A 11 11.44 -10.93 5.64
N GLU A 12 11.88 -12.03 6.25
CA GLU A 12 12.61 -11.98 7.51
C GLU A 12 14.09 -11.77 7.21
N THR A 13 14.76 -10.94 8.02
CA THR A 13 16.16 -10.57 7.81
C THR A 13 16.92 -10.62 9.13
N THR A 14 18.24 -10.77 9.04
CA THR A 14 19.16 -10.62 10.17
C THR A 14 19.62 -9.17 10.33
N LEU A 15 20.44 -8.89 11.35
CA LEU A 15 20.95 -7.54 11.58
C LEU A 15 21.81 -7.07 10.40
N SER A 16 21.65 -5.79 10.05
CA SER A 16 22.38 -5.12 8.97
C SER A 16 22.06 -5.62 7.55
N GLU A 17 21.02 -6.44 7.38
CA GLU A 17 20.48 -6.77 6.07
C GLU A 17 19.46 -5.73 5.60
N SER A 18 19.31 -5.59 4.29
CA SER A 18 18.30 -4.76 3.64
C SER A 18 17.68 -5.50 2.47
N VAL A 19 16.36 -5.37 2.32
CA VAL A 19 15.63 -5.95 1.19
C VAL A 19 15.53 -4.93 0.08
N CYS A 20 15.87 -5.34 -1.14
CA CYS A 20 15.78 -4.51 -2.33
C CYS A 20 15.04 -5.24 -3.46
N ILE A 21 14.60 -4.49 -4.47
CA ILE A 21 14.01 -5.02 -5.70
C ILE A 21 14.91 -4.65 -6.88
N VAL A 22 15.23 -5.64 -7.71
CA VAL A 22 15.97 -5.49 -8.96
C VAL A 22 15.11 -5.99 -10.11
N GLY A 23 15.28 -5.41 -11.29
CA GLY A 23 14.47 -5.83 -12.43
C GLY A 23 14.88 -5.22 -13.75
N SER A 24 14.09 -5.55 -14.76
CA SER A 24 14.29 -5.26 -16.18
C SER A 24 14.17 -3.78 -16.59
N VAL A 25 13.63 -2.91 -15.72
CA VAL A 25 13.46 -1.48 -16.01
C VAL A 25 14.52 -0.62 -15.33
N LYS A 26 14.74 0.60 -15.85
CA LYS A 26 15.76 1.53 -15.32
C LYS A 26 15.51 1.89 -13.85
N GLU A 27 14.24 1.98 -13.45
CA GLU A 27 13.81 2.30 -12.10
C GLU A 27 14.05 1.14 -11.11
N LEU A 28 14.28 -0.08 -11.62
CA LEU A 28 14.68 -1.26 -10.85
C LEU A 28 16.14 -1.66 -11.15
N GLY A 29 16.92 -0.77 -11.75
CA GLY A 29 18.35 -0.91 -11.90
C GLY A 29 18.85 -1.78 -13.04
N LEU A 30 18.00 -2.22 -13.97
CA LEU A 30 18.39 -3.09 -15.10
C LEU A 30 19.17 -4.34 -14.65
N TRP A 31 18.64 -5.04 -13.64
CA TRP A 31 19.28 -6.20 -13.01
C TRP A 31 20.62 -5.95 -12.31
N ASN A 32 21.00 -4.68 -12.08
CA ASN A 32 22.16 -4.32 -11.28
C ASN A 32 21.76 -4.06 -9.81
N PRO A 33 22.21 -4.88 -8.83
CA PRO A 33 21.93 -4.69 -7.40
C PRO A 33 22.32 -3.32 -6.85
N SER A 34 23.38 -2.69 -7.37
CA SER A 34 23.81 -1.37 -6.92
C SER A 34 22.84 -0.25 -7.29
N ASN A 35 21.98 -0.48 -8.27
CA ASN A 35 20.94 0.44 -8.73
C ASN A 35 19.53 -0.06 -8.36
N SER A 36 19.44 -0.99 -7.42
CA SER A 36 18.18 -1.58 -6.98
C SER A 36 17.29 -0.57 -6.24
N LEU A 37 15.99 -0.85 -6.22
CA LEU A 37 15.06 -0.17 -5.34
C LEU A 37 15.25 -0.70 -3.91
N GLN A 38 15.82 0.11 -3.02
CA GLN A 38 15.87 -0.22 -1.59
C GLN A 38 14.47 -0.09 -0.96
N LEU A 39 14.05 -1.12 -0.24
CA LEU A 39 12.81 -1.11 0.52
C LEU A 39 13.05 -0.66 1.97
N SER A 40 12.00 -0.14 2.59
CA SER A 40 12.00 0.30 3.98
C SER A 40 11.10 -0.58 4.83
N THR A 41 11.48 -0.78 6.09
CA THR A 41 10.66 -1.44 7.11
C THR A 41 10.73 -0.67 8.42
N ASN A 42 9.86 -1.01 9.38
CA ASN A 42 9.90 -0.51 10.75
C ASN A 42 9.31 -1.57 11.71
N PRO A 43 9.45 -1.42 13.04
CA PRO A 43 8.97 -2.42 13.99
C PRO A 43 7.47 -2.74 13.89
N ASP A 44 6.63 -1.80 13.46
CA ASP A 44 5.18 -1.98 13.38
C ASP A 44 4.75 -2.79 12.14
N ILE A 45 5.57 -2.80 11.08
CA ILE A 45 5.26 -3.48 9.82
C ILE A 45 6.13 -4.71 9.56
N TYR A 46 7.25 -4.89 10.26
CA TYR A 46 8.09 -6.07 10.12
C TYR A 46 7.28 -7.36 10.35
N PRO A 47 7.43 -8.42 9.51
CA PRO A 47 8.46 -8.64 8.50
C PRO A 47 8.09 -8.18 7.08
N PHE A 48 7.28 -7.13 6.94
CA PHE A 48 7.00 -6.53 5.63
C PHE A 48 7.96 -5.37 5.32
N TRP A 49 8.36 -5.33 4.06
CA TRP A 49 9.23 -4.32 3.46
C TRP A 49 8.46 -3.62 2.35
N VAL A 50 8.52 -2.29 2.29
CA VAL A 50 7.74 -1.48 1.36
C VAL A 50 8.60 -0.48 0.59
N GLY A 51 8.22 -0.23 -0.66
CA GLY A 51 8.87 0.73 -1.52
C GLY A 51 8.08 0.92 -2.81
N ASN A 52 8.39 1.95 -3.59
CA ASN A 52 7.65 2.24 -4.81
C ASN A 52 8.51 2.90 -5.88
N ILE A 53 8.11 2.73 -7.13
CA ILE A 53 8.68 3.41 -8.30
C ILE A 53 7.57 4.00 -9.16
N CYS A 54 7.95 4.94 -10.02
CA CYS A 54 7.09 5.44 -11.09
C CYS A 54 7.72 5.04 -12.42
N VAL A 55 7.00 4.27 -13.24
CA VAL A 55 7.48 3.79 -14.54
C VAL A 55 6.71 4.49 -15.65
N ASP A 56 7.41 4.97 -16.67
CA ASP A 56 6.78 5.48 -17.89
C ASP A 56 6.16 4.34 -18.68
N VAL A 57 4.87 4.45 -18.99
CA VAL A 57 4.13 3.40 -19.69
C VAL A 57 4.41 3.48 -21.19
N ASN A 58 4.98 2.40 -21.70
CA ASN A 58 4.79 1.98 -23.09
C ASN A 58 3.71 0.88 -23.07
N GLU A 59 2.79 0.90 -24.02
CA GLU A 59 1.66 -0.05 -24.07
C GLU A 59 2.07 -1.51 -23.84
N ASN A 60 1.37 -2.20 -22.93
CA ASN A 60 1.53 -3.63 -22.65
C ASN A 60 2.94 -4.09 -22.26
N GLN A 61 3.76 -3.22 -21.68
CA GLN A 61 5.09 -3.58 -21.20
C GLN A 61 5.02 -4.60 -20.05
N LEU A 62 5.76 -5.71 -20.20
CA LEU A 62 6.05 -6.64 -19.13
C LEU A 62 7.28 -6.16 -18.36
N ILE A 63 7.21 -6.20 -17.03
CA ILE A 63 8.37 -5.96 -16.15
C ILE A 63 8.69 -7.26 -15.43
N GLU A 64 9.90 -7.74 -15.65
CA GLU A 64 10.52 -8.77 -14.84
C GLU A 64 11.27 -8.18 -13.66
N PHE A 65 11.20 -8.82 -12.49
CA PHE A 65 11.90 -8.41 -11.28
C PHE A 65 12.14 -9.58 -10.31
N LYS A 66 13.02 -9.35 -9.32
CA LYS A 66 13.27 -10.20 -8.15
C LYS A 66 13.49 -9.35 -6.91
N ALA A 67 13.24 -9.92 -5.74
CA ALA A 67 13.79 -9.40 -4.50
C ALA A 67 15.23 -9.90 -4.28
N ILE A 68 16.02 -9.09 -3.59
CA ILE A 68 17.36 -9.44 -3.13
C ILE A 68 17.51 -9.01 -1.67
N ILE A 69 18.33 -9.72 -0.92
CA ILE A 69 18.80 -9.30 0.40
C ILE A 69 20.24 -8.85 0.25
N THR A 70 20.55 -7.65 0.74
CA THR A 70 21.88 -7.06 0.67
C THR A 70 22.46 -6.89 2.08
N GLN A 71 23.75 -7.20 2.21
CA GLN A 71 24.52 -6.99 3.45
C GLN A 71 25.92 -6.49 3.06
N GLY A 72 26.10 -5.17 3.07
CA GLY A 72 27.33 -4.55 2.55
C GLY A 72 27.52 -4.84 1.06
N HIS A 73 28.56 -5.62 0.72
CA HIS A 73 28.85 -6.04 -0.66
C HIS A 73 28.25 -7.41 -1.03
N GLN A 74 27.68 -8.13 -0.07
CA GLN A 74 27.05 -9.42 -0.33
C GLN A 74 25.61 -9.21 -0.81
N VAL A 75 25.23 -9.95 -1.85
CA VAL A 75 23.90 -9.93 -2.44
C VAL A 75 23.38 -11.35 -2.51
N ASN A 76 22.29 -11.62 -1.80
CA ASN A 76 21.55 -12.87 -1.88
C ASN A 76 20.31 -12.68 -2.74
N TRP A 77 20.16 -13.49 -3.77
CA TRP A 77 19.04 -13.42 -4.72
C TRP A 77 17.94 -14.38 -4.31
N GLU A 78 16.69 -14.08 -4.68
CA GLU A 78 15.62 -15.08 -4.62
C GLU A 78 15.98 -16.31 -5.48
N ASP A 79 15.72 -17.50 -4.93
CA ASP A 79 15.92 -18.79 -5.60
C ASP A 79 14.84 -19.09 -6.64
N SER A 80 13.66 -18.46 -6.53
CA SER A 80 12.54 -18.63 -7.47
C SER A 80 12.83 -18.01 -8.83
N ASP A 81 12.09 -18.38 -9.87
CA ASP A 81 12.15 -17.69 -11.17
C ASP A 81 11.84 -16.18 -11.08
N ASN A 82 12.19 -15.43 -12.12
CA ASN A 82 11.85 -14.01 -12.23
C ASN A 82 10.32 -13.83 -12.13
N ARG A 83 9.89 -12.88 -11.31
CA ARG A 83 8.49 -12.47 -11.25
C ARG A 83 8.20 -11.55 -12.41
N VAL A 84 7.00 -11.69 -12.99
CA VAL A 84 6.57 -10.88 -14.12
C VAL A 84 5.28 -10.17 -13.78
N ILE A 85 5.23 -8.86 -14.04
CA ILE A 85 3.99 -8.07 -13.99
C ILE A 85 3.73 -7.41 -15.33
N GLN A 86 2.46 -7.31 -15.70
CA GLN A 86 2.05 -6.53 -16.86
C GLN A 86 1.65 -5.12 -16.42
N ILE A 87 2.30 -4.12 -16.99
CA ILE A 87 1.93 -2.73 -16.77
C ILE A 87 0.62 -2.43 -17.47
N ARG A 88 -0.28 -1.81 -16.72
CA ARG A 88 -1.61 -1.35 -17.14
C ARG A 88 -1.72 0.11 -16.78
N TYR A 89 -2.67 0.84 -17.35
CA TYR A 89 -2.89 2.28 -17.16
C TYR A 89 -3.29 2.77 -15.76
N GLN A 90 -3.06 1.96 -14.71
CA GLN A 90 -3.40 2.25 -13.32
C GLN A 90 -2.27 1.86 -12.37
N SER A 91 -2.24 2.50 -11.19
CA SER A 91 -1.29 2.14 -10.12
C SER A 91 -1.53 0.71 -9.62
N GLN A 92 -0.45 -0.01 -9.31
CA GLN A 92 -0.52 -1.41 -8.89
C GLN A 92 0.17 -1.59 -7.53
N SER A 93 -0.41 -2.42 -6.68
CA SER A 93 0.20 -2.89 -5.44
C SER A 93 0.59 -4.35 -5.60
N ILE A 94 1.89 -4.62 -5.52
CA ILE A 94 2.52 -5.91 -5.79
C ILE A 94 2.96 -6.49 -4.45
N ILE A 95 2.35 -7.60 -4.08
CA ILE A 95 2.52 -8.22 -2.76
C ILE A 95 3.00 -9.66 -2.94
N PHE A 96 4.10 -10.02 -2.29
CA PHE A 96 4.65 -11.37 -2.34
C PHE A 96 5.52 -11.66 -1.11
N SER A 97 5.92 -12.92 -0.95
CA SER A 97 6.90 -13.34 0.07
C SER A 97 8.21 -13.76 -0.59
N PHE A 98 9.34 -13.43 0.03
CA PHE A 98 10.66 -13.83 -0.46
C PHE A 98 10.74 -15.35 -0.65
N ASN A 99 11.31 -15.81 -1.77
CA ASN A 99 11.42 -17.23 -2.14
C ASN A 99 10.09 -17.99 -2.30
N SER A 100 8.95 -17.30 -2.40
CA SER A 100 7.64 -17.91 -2.70
C SER A 100 7.19 -17.60 -4.10
N GLN A 101 6.65 -18.57 -4.84
CA GLN A 101 6.11 -18.33 -6.19
C GLN A 101 4.83 -17.48 -6.20
N LEU A 102 4.14 -17.35 -5.05
CA LEU A 102 2.89 -16.60 -4.98
C LEU A 102 3.13 -15.10 -5.18
N LEU A 103 2.37 -14.51 -6.11
CA LEU A 103 2.36 -13.10 -6.42
C LEU A 103 0.92 -12.59 -6.45
N GLN A 104 0.63 -11.60 -5.60
CA GLN A 104 -0.66 -10.93 -5.57
C GLN A 104 -0.50 -9.51 -6.13
N VAL A 105 -1.32 -9.16 -7.13
CA VAL A 105 -1.35 -7.82 -7.71
C VAL A 105 -2.73 -7.19 -7.50
N ILE A 106 -2.79 -6.18 -6.63
CA ILE A 106 -4.02 -5.45 -6.31
C ILE A 106 -4.09 -4.18 -7.15
N ARG A 107 -5.26 -3.94 -7.75
CA ARG A 107 -5.55 -2.79 -8.62
C ARG A 107 -6.80 -2.09 -8.10
N ILE A 108 -6.80 -0.77 -8.05
CA ILE A 108 -7.99 0.02 -7.74
C ILE A 108 -8.65 0.35 -9.07
N GLN A 109 -9.75 -0.34 -9.39
CA GLN A 109 -10.57 0.00 -10.54
C GLN A 109 -11.22 1.36 -10.30
N SER A 110 -11.01 2.29 -11.21
CA SER A 110 -11.80 3.51 -11.27
C SER A 110 -13.18 3.16 -11.84
N LEU A 111 -14.25 3.85 -11.42
CA LEU A 111 -15.60 3.63 -11.98
C LEU A 111 -15.64 3.88 -13.50
N TYR A 112 -14.66 4.59 -14.06
CA TYR A 112 -14.50 4.84 -15.50
C TYR A 112 -13.78 3.71 -16.25
N ASP A 113 -13.20 2.72 -15.56
CA ASP A 113 -12.57 1.54 -16.20
C ASP A 113 -13.61 0.50 -16.64
N LEU A 114 -14.87 0.69 -16.26
CA LEU A 114 -16.01 -0.07 -16.74
C LEU A 114 -16.49 0.57 -18.05
N SER A 115 -16.12 -0.02 -19.18
CA SER A 115 -16.63 0.37 -20.49
C SER A 115 -18.17 0.35 -20.50
N ASP A 116 -18.77 1.54 -20.61
CA ASP A 116 -20.10 1.99 -21.06
C ASP A 116 -21.37 1.08 -21.11
N ASP A 117 -21.36 -0.19 -20.72
CA ASP A 117 -22.53 -1.09 -20.93
C ASP A 117 -23.03 -1.85 -19.70
N GLU A 118 -22.41 -1.68 -18.54
CA GLU A 118 -22.94 -2.26 -17.30
C GLU A 118 -23.62 -1.15 -16.48
N SER A 119 -24.94 -1.05 -16.61
CA SER A 119 -25.74 -0.16 -15.78
C SER A 119 -25.42 -0.42 -14.31
N ILE A 120 -24.94 0.61 -13.60
CA ILE A 120 -24.58 0.53 -12.19
C ILE A 120 -25.79 0.02 -11.40
N ASN A 121 -25.74 -1.24 -10.94
CA ASN A 121 -26.76 -1.79 -10.08
C ASN A 121 -26.60 -1.22 -8.66
N LEU A 122 -27.38 -0.18 -8.37
CA LEU A 122 -27.38 0.57 -7.12
C LEU A 122 -27.90 -0.23 -5.91
N ASP A 123 -28.46 -1.43 -6.12
CA ASP A 123 -29.07 -2.23 -5.05
C ASP A 123 -28.02 -2.81 -4.08
N LYS A 124 -26.75 -2.88 -4.50
CA LYS A 124 -25.64 -3.37 -3.67
C LYS A 124 -24.86 -2.27 -2.95
N ILE A 125 -25.19 -1.00 -3.17
CA ILE A 125 -24.45 0.13 -2.58
C ILE A 125 -25.09 0.51 -1.23
N LYS A 126 -24.38 0.23 -0.13
CA LYS A 126 -24.73 0.80 1.17
C LYS A 126 -24.35 2.28 1.18
N LYS A 127 -25.36 3.15 1.14
CA LYS A 127 -25.19 4.61 1.26
C LYS A 127 -24.59 4.94 2.63
N ILE A 128 -23.30 5.27 2.68
CA ILE A 128 -22.68 5.78 3.91
C ILE A 128 -23.13 7.22 4.08
N LYS A 129 -23.92 7.48 5.12
CA LYS A 129 -24.28 8.84 5.54
C LYS A 129 -23.03 9.43 6.20
N LEU A 130 -22.39 10.40 5.58
CA LEU A 130 -21.33 11.21 6.19
C LEU A 130 -21.98 12.06 7.29
N GLN A 131 -21.95 11.58 8.52
CA GLN A 131 -22.37 12.33 9.70
C GLN A 131 -21.09 12.78 10.38
N ASN A 132 -20.61 13.97 9.99
CA ASN A 132 -19.73 14.89 10.71
C ASN A 132 -19.09 15.82 9.68
N VAL A 133 -19.92 16.68 9.06
CA VAL A 133 -19.42 17.96 8.58
C VAL A 133 -19.49 18.87 9.80
N LEU A 134 -18.38 19.01 10.51
CA LEU A 134 -18.19 20.15 11.41
C LEU A 134 -18.40 21.39 10.54
N ASN A 135 -19.44 22.17 10.83
CA ASN A 135 -19.72 23.39 10.11
C ASN A 135 -18.62 24.40 10.48
N PRO A 136 -17.83 24.91 9.53
CA PRO A 136 -16.68 25.78 9.84
C PRO A 136 -17.06 27.13 10.46
N TYR A 137 -18.35 27.38 10.70
CA TYR A 137 -18.89 28.57 11.35
C TYR A 137 -19.39 28.33 12.78
N ASP A 138 -19.24 27.12 13.32
CA ASP A 138 -19.49 26.86 14.74
C ASP A 138 -18.29 27.41 15.57
N GLN A 139 -18.07 28.72 15.47
CA GLN A 139 -17.28 29.48 16.43
C GLN A 139 -18.21 29.76 17.62
N GLU A 140 -18.15 28.92 18.64
CA GLU A 140 -18.74 29.20 19.95
C GLU A 140 -18.18 30.54 20.45
N GLY A 141 -19.02 31.57 20.35
CA GLY A 141 -18.70 32.92 20.77
C GLY A 141 -18.43 32.94 22.27
N PHE A 142 -17.31 33.55 22.65
CA PHE A 142 -17.11 34.05 24.00
C PHE A 142 -18.23 35.05 24.33
N THR A 143 -19.31 34.58 24.96
CA THR A 143 -20.27 35.44 25.64
C THR A 143 -20.04 35.33 27.13
N SER A 144 -19.50 36.42 27.67
CA SER A 144 -19.33 36.67 29.10
C SER A 144 -20.69 36.80 29.77
N GLU A 145 -20.99 35.99 30.79
CA GLU A 145 -22.02 36.29 31.80
C GLU A 145 -21.73 35.52 33.10
N SER A 146 -22.14 36.12 34.20
CA SER A 146 -21.55 36.10 35.54
C SER A 146 -22.26 35.22 36.58
N ASP A 147 -21.45 34.70 37.51
CA ASP A 147 -21.65 34.51 38.96
C ASP A 147 -22.60 33.45 39.59
N GLN A 148 -21.96 32.69 40.51
CA GLN A 148 -22.39 32.11 41.81
C GLN A 148 -22.71 30.60 41.97
N GLU A 149 -21.80 29.94 42.74
CA GLU A 149 -21.95 28.90 43.81
C GLU A 149 -22.87 27.68 43.56
N SER A 150 -22.50 26.41 43.80
CA SER A 150 -21.68 25.80 44.85
C SER A 150 -21.49 24.28 44.59
N ASP A 151 -20.40 23.75 45.15
CA ASP A 151 -20.22 22.43 45.77
C ASP A 151 -20.09 21.10 44.97
N HIS A 152 -18.92 20.49 45.23
CA HIS A 152 -18.64 19.06 45.45
C HIS A 152 -18.76 18.06 44.28
N LEU A 153 -17.61 17.71 43.67
CA LEU A 153 -16.89 16.43 43.91
C LEU A 153 -15.79 16.17 42.86
N SER A 154 -14.65 15.74 43.39
CA SER A 154 -13.45 15.15 42.79
C SER A 154 -13.57 14.54 41.39
N ASN A 155 -12.68 14.95 40.48
CA ASN A 155 -11.93 14.06 39.57
C ASN A 155 -10.89 14.89 38.79
N LEU A 156 -9.62 14.84 39.21
CA LEU A 156 -8.50 15.12 38.31
C LEU A 156 -7.90 13.77 37.93
N ASP A 157 -8.08 13.38 36.68
CA ASP A 157 -7.08 12.59 35.98
C ASP A 157 -6.84 13.19 34.60
N SER A 158 -5.56 13.28 34.30
CA SER A 158 -4.90 13.99 33.22
C SER A 158 -5.05 13.32 31.87
N ALA A 159 -5.24 14.16 30.85
CA ALA A 159 -4.61 14.12 29.53
C ALA A 159 -4.38 12.76 28.81
N GLY A 160 -4.88 12.69 27.57
CA GLY A 160 -4.04 12.22 26.46
C GLY A 160 -4.62 11.14 25.55
N PHE A 161 -5.00 11.57 24.34
CA PHE A 161 -4.82 10.90 23.04
C PHE A 161 -5.38 9.47 22.78
N SER A 162 -6.42 9.47 21.94
CA SER A 162 -6.78 8.47 20.88
C SER A 162 -5.54 7.95 20.10
N PRO A 163 -5.48 6.72 19.50
CA PRO A 163 -6.57 6.17 18.69
C PRO A 163 -6.82 4.66 18.67
N ILE A 164 -8.10 4.29 18.67
CA ILE A 164 -8.58 3.00 18.17
C ILE A 164 -8.82 3.15 16.66
N LEU A 165 -7.86 2.70 15.86
CA LEU A 165 -8.08 2.39 14.45
C LEU A 165 -8.96 1.13 14.37
N LYS A 166 -10.19 1.24 13.87
CA LYS A 166 -10.95 0.08 13.38
C LYS A 166 -11.50 0.32 11.98
N SER A 167 -10.75 -0.29 11.06
CA SER A 167 -11.17 -0.99 9.83
C SER A 167 -12.10 -0.27 8.86
N LEU A 168 -11.50 0.26 7.80
CA LEU A 168 -12.13 0.32 6.48
C LEU A 168 -11.99 -1.07 5.83
N SER A 169 -13.12 -1.78 5.70
CA SER A 169 -13.19 -3.02 4.93
C SER A 169 -13.20 -2.68 3.44
N ILE A 170 -12.04 -2.73 2.81
CA ILE A 170 -11.89 -2.65 1.36
C ILE A 170 -12.29 -4.01 0.78
N GLN A 171 -13.15 -4.04 -0.24
CA GLN A 171 -13.39 -5.27 -0.99
C GLN A 171 -12.18 -5.55 -1.87
N TYR A 172 -11.42 -6.58 -1.49
CA TYR A 172 -10.27 -7.10 -2.23
C TYR A 172 -10.77 -8.07 -3.30
N GLN A 173 -10.28 -7.94 -4.52
CA GLN A 173 -10.35 -9.02 -5.51
C GLN A 173 -8.93 -9.56 -5.70
N GLU A 174 -8.73 -10.81 -5.29
CA GLU A 174 -7.48 -11.54 -5.41
C GLU A 174 -7.50 -12.27 -6.75
N GLU A 175 -6.73 -11.79 -7.73
CA GLU A 175 -6.46 -12.56 -8.94
C GLU A 175 -5.16 -13.33 -8.73
N SER A 176 -5.28 -14.64 -8.53
CA SER A 176 -4.16 -15.59 -8.62
C SER A 176 -3.95 -15.93 -10.09
N PHE A 177 -2.76 -15.68 -10.62
CA PHE A 177 -2.40 -16.08 -11.99
C PHE A 177 -1.63 -17.39 -11.95
N GLU A 178 -2.27 -18.50 -12.36
CA GLU A 178 -1.58 -19.72 -12.81
C GLU A 178 -1.17 -19.48 -14.28
N LEU A 179 0.11 -19.20 -14.54
CA LEU A 179 0.61 -19.11 -15.91
C LEU A 179 0.76 -20.53 -16.47
N LEU A 180 -0.14 -20.87 -17.38
CA LEU A 180 -0.07 -22.11 -18.14
C LEU A 180 1.12 -22.05 -19.09
N VAL A 181 2.23 -22.71 -18.72
CA VAL A 181 3.36 -22.97 -19.61
C VAL A 181 2.91 -24.03 -20.61
N HIS A 182 2.46 -23.62 -21.80
CA HIS A 182 2.34 -24.52 -22.93
C HIS A 182 3.73 -24.73 -23.55
N GLN A 183 4.29 -25.94 -23.38
CA GLN A 183 5.27 -26.53 -24.30
C GLN A 183 4.59 -26.95 -25.60
#